data_AF-A0A8J3ENK6-F1
#
_entry.id   AF-A0A8J3ENK6-F1
#
_cell.length_a   1.000
_cell.length_b   1.000
_cell.length_c   1.000
_cell.angle_alpha   90.00
_cell.angle_beta   90.00
_cell.angle_gamma   90.00
#
_symmetry.space_group_name_H-M   'P 1'
#
loop_
_entity.id
_entity.type
_entity.pdbx_description
1 polymer ?
#
loop_
_entity_poly.entity_id
_entity_poly.type
_entity_poly.pdbx_seq_one_letter_code
_entity_poly.pdbx_strand_id
1 'polypeptide(L)'
;MTILLIMVIFAALCCLVYSFILYTKKEPVSNVDLKPLFSLTANEGHLTLHYKDVAFKGECTYGVNGDILDRHYTVQAIRLSLISAHSALYLWTTNDLYEVERQLNIHYPEAEILWEHPMKALLPDFEKESSP
;
A
#
# COMPACT_ATOMS: atom_id res chain seq x y z
N MET A 1 38.77 -11.55 42.95
CA MET A 1 38.20 -12.19 41.74
C MET A 1 36.67 -12.15 41.71
N THR A 2 36.00 -12.37 42.85
CA THR A 2 34.52 -12.33 42.96
C THR A 2 33.90 -10.95 42.68
N ILE A 3 34.53 -9.86 43.13
CA ILE A 3 34.01 -8.49 42.96
C ILE A 3 33.95 -8.07 41.48
N LEU A 4 34.95 -8.46 40.68
CA LEU A 4 34.99 -8.16 39.25
C LEU A 4 33.89 -8.91 38.48
N LEU A 5 33.63 -10.17 38.86
CA LEU A 5 32.54 -10.97 38.30
C LEU A 5 31.17 -10.34 38.60
N ILE A 6 30.96 -9.87 39.84
CA ILE A 6 29.72 -9.19 40.25
C ILE A 6 29.51 -7.90 39.44
N MET A 7 30.56 -7.11 39.22
CA MET A 7 30.47 -5.87 38.47
C MET A 7 30.09 -6.10 36.99
N VAL A 8 30.65 -7.15 36.37
CA VAL A 8 30.33 -7.54 34.98
C VAL A 8 28.88 -8.04 34.87
N ILE A 9 28.41 -8.83 35.83
CA ILE A 9 27.01 -9.30 35.87
C ILE A 9 26.05 -8.10 35.99
N PHE A 10 26.39 -7.13 36.84
CA PHE A 10 25.56 -5.94 37.02
C PHE A 10 25.49 -5.09 35.75
N ALA A 11 26.62 -4.90 35.06
CA ALA A 11 26.68 -4.18 33.79
C ALA A 11 25.85 -4.87 32.70
N ALA A 12 25.92 -6.21 32.59
CA ALA A 12 25.10 -6.98 31.67
C ALA A 12 23.60 -6.83 31.96
N LEU A 13 23.24 -6.80 33.26
CA LEU A 13 21.85 -6.60 33.69
C LEU A 13 21.34 -5.20 33.33
N CYS A 14 22.16 -4.16 33.52
CA CYS A 14 21.84 -2.80 33.09
C CYS A 14 21.66 -2.71 31.56
N CYS A 15 22.50 -3.38 30.77
CA CYS A 15 22.35 -3.44 29.32
C CYS A 15 21.05 -4.13 28.89
N LEU A 16 20.66 -5.22 29.56
CA LEU A 16 19.39 -5.90 29.30
C LEU A 16 18.19 -5.00 29.63
N VAL A 17 18.20 -4.35 30.79
CA VAL A 17 17.13 -3.42 31.17
C VAL A 17 17.06 -2.24 30.20
N TYR A 18 18.20 -1.67 29.81
CA TYR A 18 18.25 -0.59 28.82
C TYR A 18 17.71 -1.03 27.46
N SER A 19 18.11 -2.21 26.98
CA SER A 19 17.60 -2.78 25.73
C SER A 19 16.11 -3.07 25.82
N PHE A 20 15.60 -3.52 26.97
CA PHE A 20 14.18 -3.77 27.18
C PHE A 20 13.37 -2.47 27.17
N ILE A 21 13.86 -1.42 27.84
CA ILE A 21 13.23 -0.09 27.82
C ILE A 21 13.26 0.51 26.41
N LEU A 22 14.36 0.34 25.66
CA LEU A 22 14.43 0.79 24.28
C LEU A 22 13.49 0.00 23.38
N TYR A 23 13.30 -1.30 23.65
CA TYR A 23 12.38 -2.17 22.92
C TYR A 23 10.90 -1.86 23.24
N THR A 24 10.58 -1.42 24.45
CA THR A 24 9.21 -1.01 24.81
C THR A 24 8.89 0.43 24.42
N LYS A 25 9.90 1.30 24.29
CA LYS A 25 9.76 2.67 23.75
C LYS A 25 9.74 2.73 22.23
N LYS A 26 10.34 1.75 21.55
CA LYS A 26 9.93 1.43 20.18
C LYS A 26 8.52 0.90 20.34
N GLU A 27 7.55 1.72 19.95
CA GLU A 27 6.14 1.35 19.96
C GLU A 27 6.04 -0.13 19.56
N PRO A 28 5.52 -1.02 20.43
CA PRO A 28 4.95 -2.23 19.86
C PRO A 28 4.00 -1.68 18.80
N VAL A 29 4.09 -2.19 17.58
CA VAL A 29 3.08 -1.99 16.54
C VAL A 29 1.80 -2.58 17.13
N SER A 30 1.20 -1.78 18.00
CA SER A 30 0.15 -2.10 18.93
C SER A 30 -1.07 -1.95 18.08
N ASN A 31 -1.73 -3.09 17.90
CA ASN A 31 -2.89 -3.20 17.03
C ASN A 31 -2.46 -3.13 15.55
N VAL A 32 -1.83 -4.21 15.09
CA VAL A 32 -2.33 -4.82 13.86
C VAL A 32 -3.78 -5.21 14.15
N ASP A 33 -4.67 -4.22 14.14
CA ASP A 33 -5.97 -4.42 13.53
C ASP A 33 -5.66 -5.20 12.26
N LEU A 34 -6.29 -6.34 12.07
CA LEU A 34 -6.33 -7.03 10.80
C LEU A 34 -7.07 -6.13 9.80
N LYS A 35 -6.58 -4.90 9.57
CA LYS A 35 -6.82 -4.17 8.35
C LYS A 35 -6.22 -5.08 7.30
N PRO A 36 -7.05 -5.64 6.41
CA PRO A 36 -6.52 -6.50 5.38
C PRO A 36 -5.45 -5.70 4.65
N LEU A 37 -4.32 -6.37 4.34
CA LEU A 37 -3.17 -5.78 3.65
C LEU A 37 -3.60 -4.96 2.41
N PHE A 38 -4.77 -5.32 1.88
CA PHE A 38 -5.55 -4.62 0.89
C PHE A 38 -6.98 -4.39 1.41
N SER A 39 -7.45 -3.15 1.51
CA SER A 39 -8.88 -2.85 1.72
C SER A 39 -9.40 -1.99 0.58
N LEU A 40 -10.58 -2.35 0.08
CA LEU A 40 -11.24 -1.70 -1.04
C LEU A 40 -12.63 -1.26 -0.59
N THR A 41 -12.88 0.05 -0.60
CA THR A 41 -14.19 0.61 -0.27
C THR A 41 -14.67 1.42 -1.47
N ALA A 42 -15.73 0.95 -2.13
CA ALA A 42 -16.39 1.69 -3.21
C ALA A 42 -17.59 2.46 -2.64
N ASN A 43 -17.68 3.75 -2.93
CA ASN A 43 -18.81 4.60 -2.59
C ASN A 43 -19.11 5.54 -3.77
N GLU A 44 -20.30 5.41 -4.37
CA GLU A 44 -20.84 6.32 -5.39
C GLU A 44 -19.86 6.73 -6.51
N GLY A 45 -19.14 5.75 -7.11
CA GLY A 45 -18.19 6.01 -8.21
C GLY A 45 -16.79 6.44 -7.77
N HIS A 46 -16.57 6.59 -6.46
CA HIS A 46 -15.27 6.74 -5.86
C HIS A 46 -14.84 5.45 -5.17
N LEU A 47 -13.57 5.14 -5.27
CA LEU A 47 -12.96 3.95 -4.71
C LEU A 47 -11.85 4.39 -3.77
N THR A 48 -11.86 3.90 -2.53
CA THR A 48 -10.77 4.13 -1.59
C THR A 48 -10.05 2.82 -1.39
N LEU A 49 -8.74 2.84 -1.65
CA LEU A 49 -7.90 1.67 -1.59
C LEU A 49 -6.82 1.90 -0.53
N HIS A 50 -6.67 0.96 0.39
CA HIS A 50 -5.54 0.96 1.31
C HIS A 50 -4.65 -0.23 1.04
N TYR A 51 -3.35 0.03 0.87
CA TYR A 51 -2.32 -1.00 0.76
C TYR A 51 -1.10 -0.60 1.59
N LYS A 52 -0.62 -1.51 2.45
CA LYS A 52 0.55 -1.26 3.34
C LYS A 52 0.51 0.12 4.05
N ASP A 53 -0.62 0.44 4.69
CA ASP A 53 -0.87 1.71 5.40
C ASP A 53 -0.87 2.98 4.52
N VAL A 54 -0.85 2.83 3.20
CA VAL A 54 -0.99 3.93 2.23
C VAL A 54 -2.39 3.93 1.66
N ALA A 55 -3.03 5.10 1.64
CA ALA A 55 -4.36 5.32 1.12
C ALA A 55 -4.33 5.96 -0.28
N PHE A 56 -5.16 5.43 -1.16
CA PHE A 56 -5.35 5.86 -2.54
C PHE A 56 -6.82 6.16 -2.80
N LYS A 57 -7.07 7.18 -3.62
CA LYS A 57 -8.38 7.51 -4.16
C LYS A 57 -8.42 7.08 -5.61
N GLY A 58 -9.24 6.09 -5.91
CA GLY A 58 -9.67 5.68 -7.23
C GLY A 58 -10.91 6.48 -7.67
N GLU A 59 -10.89 6.99 -8.89
CA GLU A 59 -12.08 7.51 -9.57
C GLU A 59 -12.46 6.52 -10.67
N CYS A 60 -13.66 5.92 -10.54
CA CYS A 60 -14.16 4.93 -11.47
C CYS A 60 -14.88 5.62 -12.62
N THR A 61 -14.44 5.34 -13.84
CA THR A 61 -15.14 5.74 -15.06
C THR A 61 -15.98 4.57 -15.55
N TYR A 62 -17.28 4.79 -15.68
CA TYR A 62 -18.22 3.77 -16.15
C TYR A 62 -18.44 3.94 -17.64
N GLY A 63 -18.50 2.83 -18.35
CA GLY A 63 -18.88 2.81 -19.77
C GLY A 63 -19.73 1.61 -20.10
N VAL A 64 -20.27 1.61 -21.31
CA VAL A 64 -21.08 0.51 -21.83
C VAL A 64 -20.13 -0.47 -22.49
N ASN A 65 -20.13 -1.71 -22.00
CA ASN A 65 -19.39 -2.81 -22.61
C ASN A 65 -20.38 -3.87 -23.12
N GLY A 66 -20.03 -4.53 -24.22
CA GLY A 66 -20.91 -5.48 -24.92
C GLY A 66 -21.53 -4.95 -26.21
N ASP A 67 -21.87 -5.86 -27.12
CA ASP A 67 -22.54 -5.56 -28.38
C ASP A 67 -24.01 -5.14 -28.14
N ILE A 68 -24.70 -4.65 -29.16
CA ILE A 68 -26.02 -3.97 -29.08
C ILE A 68 -27.08 -4.74 -28.24
N LEU A 69 -26.96 -6.06 -28.11
CA LEU A 69 -27.88 -6.93 -27.37
C LEU A 69 -27.53 -7.15 -25.87
N ASP A 70 -26.26 -7.04 -25.48
CA ASP A 70 -25.74 -7.36 -24.13
C ASP A 70 -25.02 -6.13 -23.53
N ARG A 71 -25.62 -4.95 -23.65
CA ARG A 71 -25.07 -3.72 -23.07
C ARG A 71 -25.11 -3.78 -21.55
N HIS A 72 -23.96 -3.95 -20.93
CA HIS A 72 -23.81 -3.86 -19.49
C HIS A 72 -22.96 -2.64 -19.13
N TYR A 73 -23.35 -1.93 -18.07
CA TYR A 73 -22.53 -0.85 -17.52
C TYR A 73 -21.43 -1.48 -16.68
N THR A 74 -20.19 -1.36 -17.15
CA THR A 74 -18.99 -1.86 -16.46
C THR A 74 -18.06 -0.71 -16.13
N VAL A 75 -17.15 -0.93 -15.17
CA VAL A 75 -16.07 0.02 -14.89
C VAL A 75 -15.02 -0.17 -15.98
N GLN A 76 -14.81 0.86 -16.81
CA GLN A 76 -13.84 0.82 -17.91
C GLN A 76 -12.46 1.30 -17.49
N ALA A 77 -12.38 2.26 -16.57
CA ALA A 77 -11.10 2.76 -16.09
C ALA A 77 -11.18 3.16 -14.62
N ILE A 78 -10.09 2.95 -13.88
CA ILE A 78 -9.93 3.35 -12.49
C ILE A 78 -8.68 4.22 -12.41
N ARG A 79 -8.88 5.51 -12.12
CA ARG A 79 -7.78 6.47 -11.96
C ARG A 79 -7.38 6.56 -10.50
N LEU A 80 -6.18 6.09 -10.16
CA LEU A 80 -5.67 6.03 -8.78
C LEU A 80 -4.76 7.21 -8.47
N SER A 81 -5.10 7.94 -7.42
CA SER A 81 -4.34 9.08 -6.88
C SER A 81 -3.95 8.82 -5.43
N LEU A 82 -2.77 9.31 -5.03
CA LEU A 82 -2.27 9.15 -3.66
C LEU A 82 -2.97 10.16 -2.73
N ILE A 83 -3.59 9.68 -1.66
CA ILE A 83 -4.16 10.53 -0.59
C ILE A 83 -3.14 10.76 0.52
N SER A 84 -2.33 9.73 0.83
CA SER A 84 -1.33 9.77 1.89
C SER A 84 -0.14 10.68 1.57
N ALA A 85 0.66 11.01 2.59
CA ALA A 85 1.90 11.76 2.41
C ALA A 85 2.85 11.05 1.44
N HIS A 86 3.54 11.80 0.58
CA HIS A 86 4.49 11.25 -0.40
C HIS A 86 5.59 10.41 0.25
N SER A 87 5.97 10.73 1.50
CA SER A 87 6.94 9.95 2.29
C SER A 87 6.50 8.52 2.58
N ALA A 88 5.20 8.22 2.52
CA ALA A 88 4.68 6.87 2.74
C ALA A 88 5.06 5.89 1.61
N LEU A 89 5.51 6.42 0.46
CA LEU A 89 5.93 5.64 -0.70
C LEU A 89 7.41 5.27 -0.68
N TYR A 90 8.16 5.66 0.36
CA TYR A 90 9.61 5.45 0.44
C TYR A 90 10.03 3.97 0.35
N LEU A 91 9.15 3.05 0.76
CA LEU A 91 9.38 1.61 0.71
C LEU A 91 8.64 0.90 -0.44
N TRP A 92 7.96 1.66 -1.31
CA TRP A 92 7.21 1.09 -2.42
C TRP A 92 8.11 0.77 -3.60
N THR A 93 7.90 -0.42 -4.16
CA THR A 93 8.57 -0.94 -5.33
C THR A 93 7.57 -1.14 -6.46
N THR A 94 8.04 -1.33 -7.69
CA THR A 94 7.16 -1.65 -8.82
C THR A 94 6.34 -2.93 -8.57
N ASN A 95 6.87 -3.88 -7.80
CA ASN A 95 6.13 -5.09 -7.42
C ASN A 95 4.91 -4.78 -6.54
N ASP A 96 5.00 -3.74 -5.70
CA ASP A 96 3.87 -3.30 -4.89
C ASP A 96 2.76 -2.71 -5.76
N LEU A 97 3.11 -1.97 -6.81
CA LEU A 97 2.14 -1.46 -7.78
C LEU A 97 1.45 -2.62 -8.52
N TYR A 98 2.22 -3.61 -8.99
CA TYR A 98 1.65 -4.78 -9.65
C TYR A 98 0.74 -5.60 -8.74
N GLU A 99 1.06 -5.72 -7.45
CA GLU A 99 0.18 -6.42 -6.51
C GLU A 99 -1.14 -5.65 -6.33
N VAL A 100 -1.09 -4.31 -6.24
CA VAL A 100 -2.30 -3.48 -6.19
C VAL A 100 -3.13 -3.63 -7.46
N GLU A 101 -2.51 -3.60 -8.64
CA GLU A 101 -3.19 -3.82 -9.92
C GLU A 101 -3.84 -5.20 -9.98
N ARG A 102 -3.12 -6.24 -9.55
CA ARG A 102 -3.61 -7.61 -9.52
C ARG A 102 -4.85 -7.73 -8.63
N GLN A 103 -4.84 -7.10 -7.45
CA GLN A 103 -5.99 -7.10 -6.55
C GLN A 103 -7.18 -6.34 -7.16
N LEU A 104 -6.94 -5.20 -7.81
CA LEU A 104 -7.99 -4.44 -8.51
C LEU A 104 -8.59 -5.23 -9.68
N ASN A 105 -7.76 -5.94 -10.45
CA ASN A 105 -8.18 -6.76 -11.58
C ASN A 105 -9.09 -7.93 -11.14
N ILE A 106 -8.91 -8.47 -9.93
CA ILE A 106 -9.84 -9.46 -9.35
C ILE A 106 -11.25 -8.86 -9.16
N HIS A 107 -11.34 -7.59 -8.80
CA HIS A 107 -12.63 -6.91 -8.56
C HIS A 107 -13.22 -6.27 -9.82
N TYR A 108 -12.37 -5.77 -10.71
CA TYR A 108 -12.72 -5.06 -11.94
C TYR A 108 -11.86 -5.58 -13.11
N PRO A 109 -12.20 -6.77 -13.64
CA PRO A 109 -11.33 -7.46 -14.61
C PRO A 109 -11.23 -6.75 -15.97
N GLU A 110 -12.20 -5.89 -16.29
CA GLU A 110 -12.26 -5.15 -17.55
C GLU A 110 -11.77 -3.71 -17.42
N ALA A 111 -11.36 -3.28 -16.21
CA ALA A 111 -10.99 -1.90 -15.96
C ALA A 111 -9.51 -1.64 -16.23
N GLU A 112 -9.21 -0.61 -17.02
CA GLU A 112 -7.87 -0.08 -17.19
C GLU A 112 -7.46 0.71 -15.93
N ILE A 113 -6.29 0.40 -15.37
CA ILE A 113 -5.80 1.05 -14.15
C ILE A 113 -4.85 2.18 -14.55
N LEU A 114 -5.23 3.41 -14.25
CA LEU A 114 -4.48 4.62 -14.59
C LEU A 114 -3.86 5.20 -13.32
N TRP A 115 -2.53 5.13 -13.22
CA TRP A 115 -1.79 5.70 -12.11
C TRP A 115 -1.51 7.18 -12.29
N GLU A 116 -1.94 8.01 -11.34
CA GLU A 116 -1.53 9.41 -11.29
C GLU A 116 -0.16 9.60 -10.61
N HIS A 117 0.39 10.80 -10.74
CA HIS A 117 1.62 11.18 -10.05
C HIS A 117 1.43 11.10 -8.52
N PRO A 118 2.39 10.59 -7.73
CA PRO A 118 3.76 10.17 -8.10
C PRO A 118 3.93 8.69 -8.49
N MET A 119 2.86 7.89 -8.51
CA MET A 119 2.94 6.44 -8.80
C MET A 119 3.44 6.11 -10.20
N LYS A 120 3.09 6.97 -11.15
CA LYS A 120 3.62 6.88 -12.51
C LYS A 120 5.16 6.89 -12.59
N ALA A 121 5.83 7.57 -11.66
CA ALA A 121 7.29 7.63 -11.63
C ALA A 121 7.94 6.34 -11.08
N LEU A 122 7.18 5.47 -10.43
CA LEU A 122 7.65 4.16 -9.93
C LEU A 122 7.47 3.04 -10.98
N LEU A 123 6.68 3.30 -12.02
CA LEU A 123 6.53 2.42 -13.18
C LEU A 123 7.67 2.71 -14.17
N PRO A 124 8.50 1.71 -14.51
CA PRO A 124 9.53 1.90 -15.52
C PRO A 124 8.86 2.14 -16.89
N ASP A 125 8.96 3.38 -17.40
CA ASP A 125 8.83 3.81 -18.80
C ASP A 125 7.77 3.11 -19.70
N PHE A 126 6.54 2.89 -19.22
CA PHE A 126 5.43 2.46 -20.10
C PHE A 126 4.87 3.59 -21.00
N GLU A 127 5.42 4.80 -20.91
CA GLU A 127 4.92 5.98 -21.63
C GLU A 127 5.52 6.20 -23.04
N LYS A 128 6.38 5.29 -23.54
CA LYS A 128 7.04 5.48 -24.84
C LYS A 128 6.36 4.83 -26.04
N GLU A 129 5.26 4.10 -25.90
CA GLU A 129 4.72 3.26 -26.99
C GLU A 129 3.29 3.59 -27.46
N SER A 130 2.63 4.63 -26.93
CA SER A 130 1.25 5.00 -27.33
C SER A 130 1.10 6.38 -27.99
N SER A 131 2.13 6.88 -28.68
CA SER A 131 1.99 7.96 -29.68
C SER A 131 2.36 7.45 -31.07
N PRO A 132 1.39 7.05 -31.89
CA PRO A 132 1.42 7.26 -33.33
C PRO A 132 1.07 8.71 -33.70
#